data_AF-A0A1G3W6U5-F1
#
_entry.id   AF-A0A1G3W6U5-F1
#
_cell.length_a   1.000
_cell.length_b   1.000
_cell.length_c   1.000
_cell.angle_alpha   90.00
_cell.angle_beta   90.00
_cell.angle_gamma   90.00
#
_symmetry.space_group_name_H-M   'P 1'
#
loop_
_entity.id
_entity.type
_entity.pdbx_description
1 polymer ?
#
loop_
_entity_poly.entity_id
_entity_poly.type
_entity_poly.pdbx_seq_one_letter_code
_entity_poly.pdbx_strand_id
1 'polypeptide(L)' 'MGRLSLLLEWHKEDPVDDFERNRNQKIFEAQGNRNPFIDKPEYVHLIWESKTINDLTEPVETAKHQTFLLSMMIEKRGI' A
#
# COMPACT_ATOMS: atom_id res chain seq x y z
N MET A 1 4.50 19.13 20.41
CA MET A 1 4.74 17.94 19.57
C MET A 1 3.41 17.28 19.29
N GLY A 2 3.16 16.81 18.06
CA GLY A 2 1.93 16.10 17.69
C GLY A 2 1.85 14.71 18.35
N ARG A 3 0.63 14.23 18.65
CA ARG A 3 0.41 12.87 19.16
C ARG A 3 0.42 11.89 17.98
N LEU A 4 1.27 10.87 18.02
CA LEU A 4 1.41 9.90 16.93
C LEU A 4 0.06 9.30 16.52
N SER A 5 -0.77 8.90 17.48
CA SER A 5 -2.09 8.33 17.21
C SER A 5 -2.98 9.26 16.37
N LEU A 6 -2.94 10.57 16.64
CA LEU A 6 -3.71 11.56 15.91
C LEU A 6 -3.16 11.78 14.50
N LEU A 7 -1.83 11.77 14.34
CA LEU A 7 -1.21 11.89 13.01
C LEU A 7 -1.51 10.68 12.12
N LEU A 8 -1.56 9.48 12.70
CA LEU A 8 -1.95 8.26 11.99
C LEU A 8 -3.43 8.28 11.58
N GLU A 9 -4.30 8.83 12.43
CA GLU A 9 -5.72 9.02 12.12
C GLU A 9 -5.89 9.98 10.93
N TRP A 10 -5.28 11.16 10.99
CA TRP A 10 -5.34 12.14 9.90
C TRP A 10 -4.76 11.62 8.58
N HIS A 11 -3.66 10.87 8.63
CA HIS A 11 -3.08 10.24 7.45
C HIS A 11 -4.04 9.28 6.74
N LYS A 12 -4.94 8.62 7.47
CA LYS A 12 -5.96 7.74 6.90
C LYS A 12 -7.18 8.51 6.38
N GLU A 13 -7.54 9.59 7.05
CA GLU A 13 -8.69 10.42 6.69
C GLU A 13 -8.45 11.24 5.41
N ASP A 14 -7.20 11.66 5.17
CA ASP A 14 -6.81 12.48 4.02
C ASP A 14 -5.65 11.80 3.25
N PRO A 15 -5.97 10.88 2.31
CA PRO A 15 -4.96 10.21 1.52
C PRO A 15 -4.23 11.17 0.57
N VAL A 16 -2.95 10.87 0.33
CA VAL A 16 -2.08 11.73 -0.49
C VAL A 16 -2.64 12.00 -1.89
N ASP A 17 -2.73 13.28 -2.26
CA ASP A 17 -3.29 13.72 -3.53
C ASP A 17 -2.23 14.19 -4.57
N ASP A 18 -2.70 14.60 -5.76
CA ASP A 18 -1.81 15.07 -6.83
C ASP A 18 -1.17 16.42 -6.53
N PHE A 19 -1.86 17.28 -5.78
CA PHE A 19 -1.32 18.58 -5.38
C PHE A 19 -0.13 18.39 -4.44
N GLU A 20 -0.25 17.51 -3.46
CA GLU A 20 0.80 17.15 -2.52
C GLU A 20 2.00 16.49 -3.21
N ARG A 21 1.75 15.57 -4.16
CA ARG A 21 2.81 14.98 -4.98
C ARG A 21 3.58 16.03 -5.77
N ASN A 22 2.87 16.94 -6.43
CA ASN A 22 3.48 18.04 -7.19
C ASN A 22 4.26 18.99 -6.26
N ARG A 23 3.73 19.27 -5.08
CA ARG A 23 4.43 20.10 -4.08
C ARG A 23 5.70 19.41 -3.57
N ASN A 24 5.67 18.10 -3.30
CA ASN A 24 6.84 17.32 -2.89
C ASN A 24 7.93 17.36 -3.95
N GLN A 25 7.56 17.27 -5.24
CA GLN A 25 8.49 17.42 -6.36
C GLN A 25 9.18 18.80 -6.37
N LYS A 26 8.42 19.89 -6.27
CA LYS A 26 8.98 21.25 -6.26
C LYS A 26 9.90 21.51 -5.06
N ILE A 27 9.54 20.96 -3.90
CA ILE A 27 10.36 21.09 -2.70
C ILE A 27 11.65 20.29 -2.85
N PHE A 28 11.58 19.08 -3.41
CA PHE A 28 12.76 18.28 -3.70
C PHE A 28 13.74 18.99 -4.64
N GLU A 29 13.24 19.67 -5.68
CA GLU A 29 14.09 20.46 -6.57
C GLU A 29 14.86 21.57 -5.84
N ALA A 30 14.30 22.11 -4.76
CA ALA A 30 14.94 23.15 -3.95
C ALA A 30 15.85 22.60 -2.83
N GLN A 31 15.48 21.48 -2.21
CA GLN A 31 16.14 20.97 -0.99
C GLN A 31 16.99 19.72 -1.20
N GLY A 32 16.75 18.97 -2.28
CA GLY A 32 17.47 17.73 -2.60
C GLY A 32 17.01 16.48 -1.84
N ASN A 33 15.97 16.57 -1.00
CA ASN A 33 15.39 15.42 -0.28
C ASN A 33 13.87 15.33 -0.47
N ARG A 34 13.34 14.11 -0.33
CA ARG A 34 11.92 13.79 -0.52
C ARG A 34 11.24 13.51 0.81
N ASN A 35 9.96 13.85 0.93
CA ASN A 35 9.13 13.28 1.98
C ASN A 35 8.68 11.86 1.55
N PRO A 36 9.18 10.79 2.19
CA PRO A 36 8.84 9.42 1.81
C PRO A 36 7.36 9.08 2.05
N PHE A 37 6.68 9.77 2.97
CA PHE A 37 5.26 9.51 3.26
C PHE A 37 4.32 10.08 2.19
N ILE A 38 4.81 10.98 1.32
CA ILE A 38 4.08 11.43 0.12
C ILE A 38 4.33 10.48 -1.05
N ASP A 39 5.57 10.02 -1.23
CA ASP A 39 5.94 9.13 -2.34
C ASP A 39 5.48 7.68 -2.12
N LYS A 40 5.45 7.26 -0.84
CA LYS A 40 5.13 5.92 -0.36
C LYS A 40 4.26 5.99 0.91
N PRO A 41 2.99 6.40 0.82
CA PRO A 41 2.09 6.51 1.96
C PRO A 41 1.97 5.20 2.76
N GLU A 42 2.17 4.06 2.10
CA GLU A 42 2.13 2.74 2.70
C GLU A 42 3.19 2.51 3.79
N TYR A 43 4.29 3.27 3.78
CA TYR A 43 5.33 3.19 4.80
C TYR A 43 4.82 3.52 6.20
N VAL A 44 3.78 4.36 6.30
CA VAL A 44 3.15 4.67 7.59
C VAL A 44 2.63 3.40 8.27
N HIS A 45 1.99 2.52 7.51
CA HIS A 45 1.44 1.27 8.02
C HIS A 45 2.54 0.26 8.39
N LEU A 46 3.60 0.19 7.59
CA LEU A 46 4.72 -0.72 7.81
C LEU A 46 5.55 -0.34 9.06
N ILE A 47 5.67 0.95 9.36
CA ILE A 47 6.49 1.43 10.48
C ILE A 47 5.71 1.44 11.79
N TRP A 48 4.44 1.87 11.78
CA TRP A 48 3.68 2.14 13.01
C TRP A 48 2.46 1.27 13.26
N GLU A 49 1.99 0.49 12.28
CA GLU A 49 0.76 -0.30 12.42
C GLU A 49 0.98 -1.82 12.42
N SER A 50 2.22 -2.26 12.63
CA SER A 50 2.62 -3.68 12.62
C SER A 50 2.16 -4.44 11.36
N LYS A 51 1.94 -3.73 10.25
CA LYS A 51 1.60 -4.34 8.97
C LYS A 51 2.85 -4.86 8.28
N THR A 52 2.69 -5.96 7.57
CA THR A 52 3.70 -6.52 6.67
C THR A 52 3.36 -6.18 5.23
N ILE A 53 4.31 -6.42 4.31
CA ILE A 53 4.09 -6.25 2.87
C ILE A 53 2.89 -7.08 2.40
N ASN A 54 2.72 -8.28 2.94
CA ASN A 54 1.63 -9.19 2.58
C ASN A 54 0.25 -8.61 2.93
N ASP A 55 0.16 -7.76 3.96
CA ASP A 55 -1.09 -7.13 4.39
C ASP A 55 -1.50 -5.94 3.50
N LEU A 56 -0.60 -5.50 2.60
CA LEU A 56 -0.79 -4.37 1.69
C LEU A 56 -0.96 -4.81 0.24
N THR A 57 -0.55 -6.03 -0.09
CA THR A 57 -0.76 -6.61 -1.41
C THR A 57 -2.14 -7.26 -1.46
N GLU A 58 -2.98 -6.84 -2.41
CA GLU A 58 -4.16 -7.60 -2.81
C GLU A 58 -3.73 -9.05 -3.16
N PRO A 59 -4.48 -10.08 -2.75
CA PRO A 59 -4.14 -11.46 -3.07
C PRO A 59 -4.06 -11.61 -4.58
N VAL A 60 -2.89 -12.01 -5.08
CA VAL A 60 -2.63 -12.11 -6.52
C VAL A 60 -3.71 -13.00 -7.15
N GLU A 61 -4.36 -12.49 -8.20
CA GLU A 61 -5.42 -13.15 -8.96
C GLU A 61 -5.03 -14.55 -9.48
N THR A 62 -3.73 -14.86 -9.54
CA THR A 62 -3.19 -16.21 -9.79
C THR A 62 -3.70 -17.27 -8.82
N ALA A 63 -4.02 -16.93 -7.56
CA ALA A 63 -4.57 -17.90 -6.61
C ALA A 63 -5.96 -18.39 -7.04
N LYS A 64 -6.77 -17.51 -7.65
CA LYS A 64 -8.08 -17.88 -8.22
C LYS A 64 -7.90 -18.73 -9.47
N HIS A 65 -6.95 -18.38 -10.33
CA HIS A 65 -6.65 -19.13 -11.55
C HIS A 65 -6.10 -20.55 -11.27
N GLN A 66 -5.20 -20.71 -10.31
CA GLN A 66 -4.69 -22.02 -9.90
C GLN A 66 -5.78 -22.88 -9.26
N THR A 67 -6.63 -22.30 -8.42
CA THR A 67 -7.77 -23.01 -7.82
C THR A 67 -8.77 -23.46 -8.89
N PHE A 68 -9.05 -22.61 -9.88
CA PHE A 68 -9.95 -22.92 -11.01
C PHE A 68 -9.38 -24.00 -11.94
N LEU A 69 -8.08 -23.92 -12.26
CA LEU A 69 -7.43 -24.96 -13.06
C LEU A 69 -7.35 -26.29 -12.29
N LEU A 70 -7.11 -26.26 -10.98
CA LEU A 70 -7.09 -27.45 -10.15
C LEU A 70 -8.49 -28.08 -10.05
N SER A 71 -9.55 -27.28 -9.87
CA SER A 71 -10.93 -27.79 -9.88
C SER A 71 -11.29 -28.40 -11.23
N MET A 72 -10.89 -27.77 -12.34
CA MET A 72 -11.10 -28.29 -13.69
C MET A 72 -10.29 -29.57 -13.96
N MET A 73 -9.09 -29.71 -13.38
CA MET A 73 -8.29 -30.94 -13.49
C MET A 73 -8.82 -32.09 -12.61
N ILE A 74 -9.44 -31.78 -11.47
CA ILE A 74 -10.09 -32.77 -10.60
C ILE A 74 -11.38 -33.28 -11.25
N GLU A 75 -12.22 -32.38 -11.77
CA GLU A 75 -13.48 -32.72 -12.43
C GLU A 75 -13.27 -33.56 -13.70
N LYS A 76 -12.19 -33.28 -14.47
CA LYS A 76 -11.82 -34.10 -15.64
C LYS A 76 -11.17 -35.45 -15.30
N ARG A 77 -10.85 -35.72 -14.02
CA ARG A 77 -10.25 -36.98 -13.57
C ARG A 77 -11.24 -37.95 -12.91
N GLY A 78 -12.51 -37.60 -12.79
CA GLY A 78 -13.58 -38.54 -12.44
C GLY A 78 -13.40 -39.26 -11.10
N ILE A 79 -13.04 -38.52 -10.04
CA ILE A 79 -13.22 -38.93 -8.64
C ILE A 79 -14.39 -38.12 -8.07
#